data_AF-A0A2V7UZT2-F1
#
_entry.id   AF-A0A2V7UZT2-F1
#
_cell.length_a   1.000
_cell.length_b   1.000
_cell.length_c   1.000
_cell.angle_alpha   90.00
_cell.angle_beta   90.00
_cell.angle_gamma   90.00
#
_symmetry.space_group_name_H-M   'P 1'
#
loop_
_entity.id
_entity.type
_entity.pdbx_description
1 polymer ?
#
loop_
_entity_poly.entity_id
_entity_poly.type
_entity_poly.pdbx_seq_one_letter_code
_entity_poly.pdbx_strand_id
1 'polypeptide(L)'
;MPYPRIDAARLGLLALALASGPFVPLSDRGPSIPAQGPRARATPDEPPAGLTRDDWGQIKGAVRASSYHAARVVKPGEAPASVAANHAQGYGTTFRPAGIEIRSHGRPGQPWRLGLTVTGYGYASDVRPLAPVEPVTEKERVEYRRGPVIEWYVNRSGGLEQGFELGEPEPRSREPLVVEMSVSGDLEVRADGDAASFPDRSGVTRLRYVGLKAWDADARPVTSRMEASNGSLRLVLEGAGARFPVTVDPTFVRTVEFFGHSDAVNQTVVSFGNAVSVSGDTLVVGAPEEDTTNGFNAGAAYVFVRSGTAWAQQARLVASDGARFDSFGHAVSVFGDTLVVGASGKGGVGAAYVFARSGTTWTQQVRLKAPDGTGYSSFGAAVSVSASTAVIGAPNAELGGSVVGAAYVFVRSGTAWVRQAELTASDAAANSYFGGSVSVSDDTAVIGALGTVGAYVFVRSGWTWTEQQKLVAPSGRSFGASVSTFGDTAVIGLVSVSGVGGAAHVFVRSGTTWTKQAQLTPPDPTKYGYFGFCVSLSGDVA
;
A
#
# COMPACT_ATOMS: atom_id res chain seq x y z
N MET A 1 55.95 23.34 -16.24
CA MET A 1 56.94 22.28 -16.51
C MET A 1 56.27 20.93 -16.29
N PRO A 2 56.44 19.91 -17.14
CA PRO A 2 56.22 19.80 -18.61
C PRO A 2 54.76 19.31 -18.93
N TYR A 3 54.00 19.81 -19.93
CA TYR A 3 53.93 19.50 -21.38
C TYR A 3 53.78 18.00 -21.77
N PRO A 4 53.14 17.61 -22.92
CA PRO A 4 52.09 18.22 -23.77
C PRO A 4 51.00 17.22 -24.28
N ARG A 5 50.05 17.73 -25.09
CA ARG A 5 49.10 17.03 -25.99
C ARG A 5 49.81 16.14 -27.03
N ILE A 6 49.07 15.18 -27.65
CA ILE A 6 48.86 15.04 -29.11
C ILE A 6 47.97 13.82 -29.46
N ASP A 7 47.03 14.05 -30.38
CA ASP A 7 46.23 13.10 -31.18
C ASP A 7 47.08 12.17 -32.05
N ALA A 8 46.60 10.95 -32.35
CA ALA A 8 46.59 10.46 -33.74
C ALA A 8 45.86 9.11 -33.92
N ALA A 9 45.14 9.08 -35.04
CA ALA A 9 44.39 8.01 -35.65
C ALA A 9 45.20 6.80 -36.20
N ARG A 10 44.48 5.67 -36.31
CA ARG A 10 44.35 4.72 -37.44
C ARG A 10 45.30 3.50 -37.63
N LEU A 11 44.65 2.47 -38.22
CA LEU A 11 45.08 1.26 -38.96
C LEU A 11 45.25 -0.04 -38.13
N GLY A 12 44.75 -1.22 -38.51
CA GLY A 12 44.13 -1.64 -39.78
C GLY A 12 43.48 -3.04 -39.74
N LEU A 13 42.73 -3.32 -40.80
CA LEU A 13 41.99 -4.54 -41.18
C LEU A 13 42.84 -5.83 -41.31
N LEU A 14 42.20 -6.99 -41.15
CA LEU A 14 42.30 -8.07 -42.15
C LEU A 14 41.05 -8.99 -42.11
N ALA A 15 40.56 -9.35 -43.30
CA ALA A 15 39.44 -10.26 -43.56
C ALA A 15 39.94 -11.50 -44.33
N LEU A 16 39.22 -12.62 -44.26
CA LEU A 16 39.18 -13.60 -45.36
C LEU A 16 37.86 -14.38 -45.35
N ALA A 17 37.27 -14.51 -46.53
CA ALA A 17 36.01 -15.17 -46.89
C ALA A 17 36.27 -16.36 -47.83
N LEU A 18 35.23 -17.17 -48.12
CA LEU A 18 34.83 -17.78 -49.41
C LEU A 18 33.64 -18.75 -49.17
N ALA A 19 32.41 -18.46 -49.62
CA ALA A 19 31.74 -18.76 -50.91
C ALA A 19 31.04 -20.15 -50.92
N SER A 20 29.81 -20.38 -51.41
CA SER A 20 29.20 -19.97 -52.70
C SER A 20 27.68 -20.25 -52.80
N GLY A 21 26.92 -19.44 -53.56
CA GLY A 21 25.58 -19.75 -54.10
C GLY A 21 24.84 -18.50 -54.66
N PRO A 22 24.24 -18.50 -55.89
CA PRO A 22 24.20 -17.30 -56.75
C PRO A 22 22.92 -16.44 -56.73
N PHE A 23 23.13 -15.24 -57.27
CA PHE A 23 22.27 -14.08 -57.52
C PHE A 23 21.15 -14.30 -58.56
N VAL A 24 20.01 -13.60 -58.38
CA VAL A 24 19.14 -13.08 -59.46
C VAL A 24 18.68 -11.65 -59.07
N PRO A 25 18.79 -10.63 -59.96
CA PRO A 25 18.55 -9.22 -59.62
C PRO A 25 17.14 -8.76 -59.99
N LEU A 26 16.60 -7.75 -59.29
CA LEU A 26 15.58 -6.87 -59.85
C LEU A 26 15.82 -5.43 -59.35
N SER A 27 16.18 -4.59 -60.31
CA SER A 27 16.11 -3.15 -60.26
C SER A 27 14.65 -2.70 -60.13
N ASP A 28 14.34 -1.85 -59.15
CA ASP A 28 13.63 -0.61 -59.43
C ASP A 28 13.70 0.37 -58.25
N ARG A 29 13.82 1.65 -58.61
CA ARG A 29 14.03 2.77 -57.70
C ARG A 29 12.76 3.03 -56.85
N GLY A 30 12.87 2.85 -55.54
CA GLY A 30 11.95 3.42 -54.54
C GLY A 30 12.45 4.77 -54.01
N PRO A 31 11.56 5.68 -53.59
CA PRO A 31 11.89 7.08 -53.30
C PRO A 31 12.74 7.24 -52.04
N SER A 32 13.61 8.25 -52.05
CA SER A 32 14.46 8.68 -50.95
C SER A 32 13.68 8.90 -49.65
N ILE A 33 14.07 8.19 -48.58
CA ILE A 33 13.60 8.43 -47.22
C ILE A 33 14.25 9.73 -46.72
N PRO A 34 13.48 10.77 -46.33
CA PRO A 34 14.06 11.97 -45.74
C PRO A 34 14.61 11.66 -44.34
N ALA A 35 15.74 12.28 -44.00
CA ALA A 35 16.40 12.14 -42.72
C ALA A 35 15.44 12.42 -41.55
N GLN A 36 15.17 11.41 -40.72
CA GLN A 36 14.47 11.60 -39.46
C GLN A 36 15.39 12.37 -38.50
N GLY A 37 14.89 13.51 -38.01
CA GLY A 37 15.48 14.25 -36.90
C GLY A 37 15.57 13.43 -35.61
N PRO A 38 16.11 14.00 -34.52
CA PRO A 38 16.48 13.27 -33.32
C PRO A 38 15.25 12.56 -32.74
N ARG A 39 15.30 11.21 -32.67
CA ARG A 39 14.26 10.41 -32.02
C ARG A 39 14.15 10.85 -30.56
N ALA A 40 13.02 11.47 -30.22
CA ALA A 40 12.60 11.62 -28.85
C ALA A 40 12.65 10.24 -28.18
N ARG A 41 13.32 10.16 -27.04
CA ARG A 41 13.41 8.95 -26.24
C ARG A 41 11.99 8.64 -25.75
N ALA A 42 11.33 7.65 -26.35
CA ALA A 42 10.00 7.20 -25.92
C ALA A 42 10.05 6.95 -24.40
N THR A 43 9.14 7.58 -23.67
CA THR A 43 8.99 7.33 -22.23
C THR A 43 8.37 5.92 -22.05
N PRO A 44 8.68 5.20 -20.95
CA PRO A 44 8.22 3.82 -20.75
C PRO A 44 6.69 3.60 -20.81
N ASP A 45 5.91 4.69 -20.76
CA ASP A 45 4.46 4.65 -20.61
C ASP A 45 3.67 4.79 -21.91
N GLU A 46 4.29 5.27 -22.99
CA GLU A 46 3.59 5.42 -24.28
C GLU A 46 3.62 4.10 -25.07
N PRO A 47 2.47 3.62 -25.60
CA PRO A 47 2.43 2.40 -26.39
C PRO A 47 3.25 2.54 -27.68
N PRO A 48 4.04 1.52 -28.08
CA PRO A 48 4.68 1.49 -29.38
C PRO A 48 3.67 1.64 -30.51
N ALA A 49 4.11 2.21 -31.64
CA ALA A 49 3.27 2.39 -32.82
C ALA A 49 2.63 1.05 -33.24
N GLY A 50 1.30 1.03 -33.33
CA GLY A 50 0.51 -0.16 -33.68
C GLY A 50 -0.08 -0.94 -32.50
N LEU A 51 0.21 -0.55 -31.25
CA LEU A 51 -0.43 -1.11 -30.06
C LEU A 51 -1.40 -0.09 -29.44
N THR A 52 -2.55 -0.58 -28.96
CA THR A 52 -3.44 0.25 -28.14
C THR A 52 -2.82 0.46 -26.75
N ARG A 53 -3.30 1.46 -26.00
CA ARG A 53 -2.88 1.65 -24.60
C ARG A 53 -3.23 0.45 -23.73
N ASP A 54 -4.34 -0.21 -24.02
CA ASP A 54 -4.81 -1.38 -23.27
C ASP A 54 -3.92 -2.59 -23.56
N ASP A 55 -3.60 -2.85 -24.82
CA ASP A 55 -2.65 -3.92 -25.20
C ASP A 55 -1.28 -3.69 -24.57
N TRP A 56 -0.81 -2.44 -24.57
CA TRP A 56 0.45 -2.08 -23.93
C TRP A 56 0.40 -2.22 -22.41
N GLY A 57 -0.74 -1.89 -21.80
CA GLY A 57 -1.02 -2.14 -20.38
C GLY A 57 -0.96 -3.62 -20.04
N GLN A 58 -1.63 -4.47 -20.84
CA GLN A 58 -1.63 -5.93 -20.67
C GLN A 58 -0.22 -6.52 -20.86
N ILE A 59 0.52 -6.10 -21.88
CA ILE A 59 1.91 -6.53 -22.10
C ILE A 59 2.80 -6.12 -20.94
N LYS A 60 2.72 -4.87 -20.47
CA LYS A 60 3.46 -4.40 -19.29
C LYS A 60 3.07 -5.19 -18.04
N GLY A 61 1.79 -5.49 -17.86
CA GLY A 61 1.27 -6.32 -16.77
C GLY A 61 1.83 -7.74 -16.82
N ALA A 62 1.80 -8.38 -17.99
CA ALA A 62 2.33 -9.72 -18.21
C ALA A 62 3.85 -9.77 -18.00
N VAL A 63 4.60 -8.77 -18.48
CA VAL A 63 6.04 -8.66 -18.24
C VAL A 63 6.33 -8.47 -16.75
N ARG A 64 5.60 -7.61 -16.05
CA ARG A 64 5.73 -7.42 -14.59
C ARG A 64 5.39 -8.71 -13.84
N ALA A 65 4.32 -9.41 -14.19
CA ALA A 65 3.97 -10.70 -13.58
C ALA A 65 5.05 -11.75 -13.82
N SER A 66 5.58 -11.85 -15.06
CA SER A 66 6.64 -12.79 -15.42
C SER A 66 7.97 -12.52 -14.70
N SER A 67 8.20 -11.29 -14.25
CA SER A 67 9.42 -10.92 -13.51
C SER A 67 9.53 -11.58 -12.13
N TYR A 68 8.44 -12.19 -11.65
CA TYR A 68 8.42 -12.95 -10.40
C TYR A 68 8.47 -14.47 -10.59
N HIS A 69 8.46 -14.96 -11.84
CA HIS A 69 8.52 -16.40 -12.10
C HIS A 69 9.83 -17.01 -11.59
N ALA A 70 9.74 -18.20 -11.03
CA ALA A 70 10.89 -19.02 -10.74
C ALA A 70 11.35 -19.73 -12.02
N ALA A 71 12.66 -19.68 -12.28
CA ALA A 71 13.29 -20.36 -13.40
C ALA A 71 14.21 -21.47 -12.90
N ARG A 72 14.08 -22.67 -13.46
CA ARG A 72 15.03 -23.76 -13.20
C ARG A 72 16.35 -23.45 -13.88
N VAL A 73 17.44 -23.47 -13.12
CA VAL A 73 18.80 -23.21 -13.56
C VAL A 73 19.65 -24.44 -13.30
N VAL A 74 20.37 -24.86 -14.35
CA VAL A 74 21.36 -25.94 -14.29
C VAL A 74 22.68 -25.34 -14.74
N LYS A 75 23.66 -25.25 -13.82
CA LYS A 75 25.01 -24.77 -14.14
C LYS A 75 25.99 -25.94 -14.13
N PRO A 76 27.00 -25.97 -15.02
CA PRO A 76 28.04 -26.99 -14.99
C PRO A 76 28.73 -27.04 -13.62
N GLY A 77 28.73 -28.21 -12.97
CA GLY A 77 29.37 -28.43 -11.67
C GLY A 77 28.56 -28.01 -10.45
N GLU A 78 27.34 -27.49 -10.61
CA GLU A 78 26.43 -27.17 -9.49
C GLU A 78 25.18 -28.06 -9.54
N ALA A 79 24.62 -28.37 -8.36
CA ALA A 79 23.32 -29.03 -8.28
C ALA A 79 22.23 -28.11 -8.90
N PRO A 80 21.23 -28.68 -9.61
CA PRO A 80 20.10 -27.91 -10.11
C PRO A 80 19.44 -27.08 -9.01
N ALA A 81 18.99 -25.88 -9.35
CA ALA A 81 18.23 -25.03 -8.44
C ALA A 81 17.16 -24.27 -9.22
N SER A 82 16.06 -23.91 -8.56
CA SER A 82 15.16 -22.89 -9.08
C SER A 82 15.54 -21.55 -8.50
N VAL A 83 15.45 -20.47 -9.28
CA VAL A 83 15.74 -19.11 -8.81
C VAL A 83 14.59 -18.19 -9.16
N ALA A 84 14.21 -17.33 -8.23
CA ALA A 84 13.20 -16.31 -8.44
C ALA A 84 13.74 -14.96 -7.96
N ALA A 85 13.64 -13.93 -8.80
CA ALA A 85 13.95 -12.57 -8.39
C ALA A 85 12.70 -11.92 -7.79
N ASN A 86 12.87 -11.19 -6.69
CA ASN A 86 11.89 -10.23 -6.22
C ASN A 86 12.54 -8.86 -6.33
N HIS A 87 12.27 -8.18 -7.45
CA HIS A 87 12.75 -6.82 -7.67
C HIS A 87 11.95 -5.82 -6.83
N ALA A 88 10.68 -6.14 -6.59
CA ALA A 88 10.03 -5.70 -5.36
C ALA A 88 10.71 -6.24 -4.14
N GLN A 89 10.64 -5.67 -2.96
CA GLN A 89 11.44 -6.20 -1.84
C GLN A 89 12.99 -6.20 -2.00
N GLY A 90 13.59 -6.11 -3.20
CA GLY A 90 15.04 -6.02 -3.40
C GLY A 90 15.81 -7.26 -2.94
N TYR A 91 15.35 -8.46 -3.28
CA TYR A 91 16.06 -9.71 -3.01
C TYR A 91 15.86 -10.76 -4.11
N GLY A 92 16.65 -11.83 -4.10
CA GLY A 92 16.43 -13.03 -4.90
C GLY A 92 16.38 -14.27 -4.03
N THR A 93 15.61 -15.26 -4.43
CA THR A 93 15.46 -16.55 -3.73
C THR A 93 16.01 -17.67 -4.59
N THR A 94 16.85 -18.52 -4.00
CA THR A 94 17.31 -19.77 -4.59
C THR A 94 16.67 -20.94 -3.86
N PHE A 95 16.02 -21.82 -4.60
CA PHE A 95 15.34 -23.02 -4.13
C PHE A 95 16.20 -24.24 -4.43
N ARG A 96 16.61 -24.96 -3.38
CA ARG A 96 17.41 -26.20 -3.44
C ARG A 96 16.69 -27.32 -2.71
N PRO A 97 17.11 -28.60 -2.86
CA PRO A 97 16.41 -29.71 -2.22
C PRO A 97 16.25 -29.60 -0.70
N ALA A 98 17.26 -29.00 -0.06
CA ALA A 98 17.30 -28.78 1.38
C ALA A 98 16.47 -27.57 1.84
N GLY A 99 16.00 -26.69 0.95
CA GLY A 99 15.27 -25.47 1.35
C GLY A 99 15.65 -24.27 0.50
N ILE A 100 15.37 -23.08 1.03
CA ILE A 100 15.55 -21.82 0.32
C ILE A 100 16.71 -21.00 0.87
N GLU A 101 17.27 -20.15 0.01
CA GLU A 101 18.20 -19.09 0.38
C GLU A 101 17.73 -17.77 -0.23
N ILE A 102 17.41 -16.80 0.61
CA ILE A 102 17.06 -15.43 0.22
C ILE A 102 18.31 -14.55 0.34
N ARG A 103 18.63 -13.81 -0.72
CA ARG A 103 19.79 -12.90 -0.78
C ARG A 103 19.36 -11.50 -1.15
N SER A 104 19.83 -10.50 -0.43
CA SER A 104 19.56 -9.09 -0.76
C SER A 104 20.17 -8.67 -2.10
N HIS A 105 19.41 -7.94 -2.91
CA HIS A 105 19.87 -7.22 -4.10
C HIS A 105 19.76 -5.70 -3.80
N GLY A 106 20.84 -5.07 -3.32
CA GLY A 106 20.83 -3.66 -2.91
C GLY A 106 22.21 -3.01 -2.88
N ARG A 107 22.27 -1.66 -2.77
CA ARG A 107 23.48 -0.81 -2.92
C ARG A 107 24.72 -1.42 -2.23
N PRO A 108 25.92 -1.28 -2.83
CA PRO A 108 27.16 -1.80 -2.24
C PRO A 108 27.34 -1.30 -0.80
N GLY A 109 27.47 -2.22 0.16
CA GLY A 109 27.71 -1.87 1.55
C GLY A 109 27.41 -2.96 2.58
N GLN A 110 26.26 -3.65 2.52
CA GLN A 110 25.88 -4.67 3.51
C GLN A 110 24.94 -5.75 2.93
N PRO A 111 25.44 -6.67 2.09
CA PRO A 111 24.63 -7.81 1.62
C PRO A 111 24.32 -8.76 2.79
N TRP A 112 23.12 -9.32 2.80
CA TRP A 112 22.72 -10.35 3.77
C TRP A 112 22.14 -11.57 3.07
N ARG A 113 22.25 -12.72 3.75
CA ARG A 113 21.66 -14.00 3.34
C ARG A 113 20.83 -14.59 4.46
N LEU A 114 19.66 -15.12 4.10
CA LEU A 114 18.83 -15.95 4.97
C LEU A 114 18.66 -17.32 4.30
N GLY A 115 19.16 -18.37 4.93
CA GLY A 115 18.82 -19.74 4.60
C GLY A 115 17.68 -20.23 5.49
N LEU A 116 16.69 -20.89 4.91
CA LEU A 116 15.58 -21.49 5.64
C LEU A 116 15.32 -22.90 5.12
N THR A 117 15.33 -23.87 6.03
CA THR A 117 15.15 -25.29 5.72
C THR A 117 14.10 -25.87 6.65
N VAL A 118 13.00 -26.40 6.10
CA VAL A 118 12.05 -27.20 6.88
C VAL A 118 12.72 -28.52 7.26
N THR A 119 13.06 -28.66 8.54
CA THR A 119 13.83 -29.79 9.08
C THR A 119 12.94 -30.88 9.64
N GLY A 120 11.74 -30.56 10.09
CA GLY A 120 10.88 -31.55 10.73
C GLY A 120 9.40 -31.16 10.79
N TYR A 121 8.57 -32.19 10.96
CA TYR A 121 7.13 -32.05 11.14
C TYR A 121 6.59 -33.16 12.03
N GLY A 122 5.66 -32.82 12.92
CA GLY A 122 4.99 -33.78 13.79
C GLY A 122 4.29 -33.10 14.96
N TYR A 123 3.98 -33.89 15.98
CA TYR A 123 3.48 -33.36 17.25
C TYR A 123 4.64 -32.85 18.10
N ALA A 124 4.37 -31.90 19.01
CA ALA A 124 5.40 -31.19 19.77
C ALA A 124 6.45 -32.10 20.46
N SER A 125 6.06 -33.29 20.95
CA SER A 125 6.97 -34.27 21.55
C SER A 125 7.59 -35.28 20.57
N ASP A 126 7.08 -35.40 19.34
CA ASP A 126 7.54 -36.34 18.29
C ASP A 126 7.64 -35.64 16.92
N VAL A 127 8.46 -34.58 16.85
CA VAL A 127 8.77 -33.91 15.59
C VAL A 127 9.73 -34.79 14.79
N ARG A 128 9.29 -35.30 13.63
CA ARG A 128 10.09 -36.21 12.82
C ARG A 128 10.90 -35.47 11.76
N PRO A 129 12.16 -35.87 11.52
CA PRO A 129 12.98 -35.26 10.46
C PRO A 129 12.36 -35.43 9.08
N LEU A 130 12.46 -34.38 8.26
CA LEU A 130 12.08 -34.40 6.86
C LEU A 130 13.32 -34.42 5.97
N ALA A 131 13.33 -35.30 4.97
CA ALA A 131 14.43 -35.39 4.02
C ALA A 131 14.39 -34.24 2.99
N PRO A 132 15.55 -33.82 2.46
CA PRO A 132 15.62 -32.97 1.27
C PRO A 132 14.90 -33.62 0.09
N VAL A 133 14.18 -32.83 -0.72
CA VAL A 133 13.48 -33.28 -1.92
C VAL A 133 13.62 -32.21 -2.99
N GLU A 134 13.77 -32.62 -4.26
CA GLU A 134 13.84 -31.69 -5.38
C GLU A 134 12.55 -30.87 -5.49
N PRO A 135 12.64 -29.53 -5.61
CA PRO A 135 11.46 -28.70 -5.83
C PRO A 135 10.91 -28.87 -7.25
N VAL A 136 9.59 -28.79 -7.37
CA VAL A 136 8.89 -28.65 -8.64
C VAL A 136 8.56 -27.18 -8.84
N THR A 137 8.77 -26.65 -10.04
CA THR A 137 8.56 -25.23 -10.35
C THR A 137 7.57 -25.08 -11.49
N GLU A 138 6.56 -24.26 -11.27
CA GLU A 138 5.57 -23.87 -12.26
C GLU A 138 5.30 -22.37 -12.13
N LYS A 139 5.81 -21.58 -13.08
CA LYS A 139 5.70 -20.11 -13.11
C LYS A 139 6.15 -19.46 -11.78
N GLU A 140 5.26 -18.76 -11.07
CA GLU A 140 5.52 -18.10 -9.79
C GLU A 140 5.56 -19.05 -8.58
N ARG A 141 5.14 -20.32 -8.76
CA ARG A 141 5.01 -21.30 -7.67
C ARG A 141 6.18 -22.29 -7.68
N VAL A 142 6.76 -22.50 -6.49
CA VAL A 142 7.74 -23.56 -6.23
C VAL A 142 7.22 -24.45 -5.12
N GLU A 143 7.27 -25.76 -5.29
CA GLU A 143 6.68 -26.72 -4.36
C GLU A 143 7.64 -27.85 -4.00
N TYR A 144 7.64 -28.23 -2.72
CA TYR A 144 8.35 -29.34 -2.12
C TYR A 144 7.35 -30.34 -1.53
N ARG A 145 7.45 -31.61 -1.92
CA ARG A 145 6.59 -32.69 -1.41
C ARG A 145 7.38 -33.64 -0.51
N ARG A 146 7.25 -33.48 0.80
CA ARG A 146 8.01 -34.19 1.85
C ARG A 146 7.09 -35.10 2.66
N GLY A 147 6.68 -36.22 2.07
CA GLY A 147 5.75 -37.15 2.73
C GLY A 147 4.41 -36.45 3.05
N PRO A 148 4.01 -36.33 4.33
CA PRO A 148 2.76 -35.65 4.71
C PRO A 148 2.83 -34.11 4.60
N VAL A 149 3.98 -33.51 4.27
CA VAL A 149 4.12 -32.06 4.16
C VAL A 149 4.27 -31.66 2.71
N ILE A 150 3.35 -30.85 2.21
CA ILE A 150 3.53 -30.08 0.97
C ILE A 150 3.87 -28.66 1.40
N GLU A 151 5.10 -28.24 1.11
CA GLU A 151 5.57 -26.88 1.30
C GLU A 151 5.54 -26.19 -0.07
N TRP A 152 4.99 -24.99 -0.14
CA TRP A 152 4.97 -24.23 -1.39
C TRP A 152 5.36 -22.78 -1.15
N TYR A 153 5.85 -22.15 -2.21
CA TYR A 153 6.21 -20.75 -2.25
C TYR A 153 5.55 -20.09 -3.44
N VAL A 154 5.07 -18.86 -3.25
CA VAL A 154 4.61 -18.01 -4.36
C VAL A 154 5.32 -16.67 -4.29
N ASN A 155 6.07 -16.35 -5.34
CA ASN A 155 6.78 -15.08 -5.43
C ASN A 155 5.87 -14.02 -6.07
N ARG A 156 5.56 -12.96 -5.32
CA ARG A 156 4.70 -11.84 -5.76
C ARG A 156 5.37 -10.50 -5.45
N SER A 157 4.79 -9.42 -5.97
CA SER A 157 5.26 -8.06 -5.68
C SER A 157 5.21 -7.69 -4.19
N GLY A 158 4.28 -8.28 -3.43
CA GLY A 158 4.14 -8.09 -1.99
C GLY A 158 5.20 -8.81 -1.14
N GLY A 159 5.88 -9.82 -1.69
CA GLY A 159 6.74 -10.69 -0.91
C GLY A 159 6.89 -12.09 -1.50
N LEU A 160 7.63 -12.94 -0.78
CA LEU A 160 7.67 -14.37 -1.02
C LEU A 160 6.73 -15.02 0.00
N GLU A 161 5.59 -15.48 -0.46
CA GLU A 161 4.65 -16.24 0.35
C GLU A 161 5.19 -17.66 0.52
N GLN A 162 5.11 -18.21 1.73
CA GLN A 162 5.40 -19.61 2.01
C GLN A 162 4.16 -20.21 2.64
N GLY A 163 3.66 -21.30 2.08
CA GLY A 163 2.54 -22.00 2.68
C GLY A 163 2.79 -23.50 2.78
N PHE A 164 1.94 -24.14 3.57
CA PHE A 164 2.01 -25.56 3.87
C PHE A 164 0.64 -26.18 3.74
N GLU A 165 0.59 -27.38 3.18
CA GLU A 165 -0.49 -28.34 3.38
C GLU A 165 0.08 -29.50 4.19
N LEU A 166 -0.46 -29.69 5.39
CA LEU A 166 0.04 -30.61 6.39
C LEU A 166 -0.93 -31.79 6.51
N GLY A 167 -0.45 -33.01 6.30
CA GLY A 167 -1.18 -34.26 6.52
C GLY A 167 -1.08 -34.74 7.97
N GLU A 168 -1.94 -35.69 8.36
CA GLU A 168 -2.02 -36.20 9.74
C GLU A 168 -0.74 -36.99 10.11
N PRO A 169 0.01 -36.60 11.17
CA PRO A 169 1.10 -37.40 11.68
C PRO A 169 0.58 -38.63 12.43
N GLU A 170 1.30 -39.76 12.31
CA GLU A 170 0.96 -41.02 12.98
C GLU A 170 2.00 -41.38 14.05
N PRO A 171 1.63 -41.75 15.29
CA PRO A 171 0.25 -41.87 15.77
C PRO A 171 -0.37 -40.51 16.08
N ARG A 172 -1.69 -40.40 15.90
CA ARG A 172 -2.45 -39.20 16.25
C ARG A 172 -2.26 -38.82 17.73
N SER A 173 -2.05 -37.53 17.97
CA SER A 173 -1.94 -36.92 19.30
C SER A 173 -2.85 -35.69 19.43
N ARG A 174 -3.04 -35.23 20.66
CA ARG A 174 -3.72 -33.96 20.99
C ARG A 174 -2.73 -32.81 21.21
N GLU A 175 -1.44 -33.09 21.14
CA GLU A 175 -0.41 -32.06 21.24
C GLU A 175 -0.45 -31.09 20.06
N PRO A 176 0.16 -29.90 20.21
CA PRO A 176 0.30 -28.98 19.09
C PRO A 176 1.06 -29.62 17.93
N LEU A 177 0.66 -29.31 16.70
CA LEU A 177 1.46 -29.62 15.51
C LEU A 177 2.58 -28.61 15.40
N VAL A 178 3.75 -29.08 14.99
CA VAL A 178 4.95 -28.25 14.83
C VAL A 178 5.53 -28.48 13.44
N VAL A 179 5.70 -27.39 12.69
CA VAL A 179 6.62 -27.34 11.55
C VAL A 179 7.91 -26.70 12.04
N GLU A 180 9.01 -27.46 12.03
CA GLU A 180 10.31 -26.98 12.46
C GLU A 180 11.16 -26.58 11.25
N MET A 181 11.76 -25.39 11.33
CA MET A 181 12.67 -24.86 10.33
C MET A 181 13.99 -24.45 10.95
N SER A 182 15.11 -24.85 10.33
CA SER A 182 16.41 -24.28 10.66
C SER A 182 16.64 -22.99 9.87
N VAL A 183 17.20 -22.01 10.57
CA VAL A 183 17.59 -20.69 10.06
C VAL A 183 19.11 -20.65 9.98
N SER A 184 19.63 -20.20 8.84
CA SER A 184 21.06 -20.09 8.59
C SER A 184 21.39 -18.82 7.81
N GLY A 185 22.68 -18.56 7.60
CA GLY A 185 23.16 -17.39 6.87
C GLY A 185 23.66 -16.29 7.79
N ASP A 186 23.38 -15.04 7.43
CA ASP A 186 23.91 -13.85 8.09
C ASP A 186 22.91 -13.23 9.09
N LEU A 187 21.64 -13.67 9.06
CA LEU A 187 20.56 -13.16 9.89
C LEU A 187 20.23 -14.10 11.05
N GLU A 188 19.90 -13.51 12.20
CA GLU A 188 19.31 -14.21 13.33
C GLU A 188 17.79 -14.34 13.16
N VAL A 189 17.11 -15.08 14.04
CA VAL A 189 15.64 -15.16 14.06
C VAL A 189 15.10 -14.83 15.45
N ARG A 190 14.05 -14.01 15.48
CA ARG A 190 13.28 -13.68 16.69
C ARG A 190 11.80 -13.79 16.35
N ALA A 191 11.02 -14.48 17.17
CA ALA A 191 9.59 -14.67 16.96
C ALA A 191 8.77 -14.06 18.09
N ASP A 192 7.61 -13.53 17.75
CA ASP A 192 6.60 -13.01 18.67
C ASP A 192 5.21 -13.17 18.03
N GLY A 193 4.31 -13.86 18.73
CA GLY A 193 2.95 -14.10 18.24
C GLY A 193 2.89 -14.78 16.87
N ASP A 194 2.28 -14.13 15.89
CA ASP A 194 2.09 -14.60 14.52
C ASP A 194 3.18 -14.15 13.53
N ALA A 195 4.31 -13.65 14.07
CA ALA A 195 5.38 -13.07 13.28
C ALA A 195 6.79 -13.48 13.75
N ALA A 196 7.72 -13.48 12.80
CA ALA A 196 9.15 -13.54 13.04
C ALA A 196 9.87 -12.39 12.32
N SER A 197 11.01 -12.00 12.88
CA SER A 197 11.92 -10.98 12.38
C SER A 197 13.31 -11.57 12.22
N PHE A 198 14.01 -11.11 11.18
CA PHE A 198 15.36 -11.56 10.87
C PHE A 198 16.34 -10.38 10.91
N PRO A 199 16.88 -10.05 12.10
CA PRO A 199 17.88 -9.02 12.23
C PRO A 199 19.26 -9.48 11.79
N ASP A 200 20.07 -8.54 11.29
CA ASP A 200 21.49 -8.78 11.12
C ASP A 200 22.25 -8.67 12.45
N ARG A 201 23.57 -8.88 12.40
CA ARG A 201 24.45 -8.80 13.59
C ARG A 201 24.46 -7.43 14.29
N SER A 202 24.02 -6.37 13.62
CA SER A 202 23.88 -5.03 14.23
C SER A 202 22.53 -4.84 14.92
N GLY A 203 21.62 -5.82 14.82
CA GLY A 203 20.28 -5.77 15.40
C GLY A 203 19.22 -5.17 14.48
N VAL A 204 19.59 -4.74 13.27
CA VAL A 204 18.65 -4.14 12.31
C VAL A 204 17.86 -5.22 11.60
N THR A 205 16.52 -5.15 11.67
CA THR A 205 15.63 -6.14 11.04
C THR A 205 15.64 -6.01 9.52
N ARG A 206 16.14 -7.02 8.81
CA ARG A 206 16.26 -7.01 7.35
C ARG A 206 15.05 -7.62 6.64
N LEU A 207 14.45 -8.62 7.24
CA LEU A 207 13.28 -9.34 6.71
C LEU A 207 12.30 -9.63 7.85
N ARG A 208 11.01 -9.64 7.54
CA ARG A 208 9.97 -10.15 8.44
C ARG A 208 9.24 -11.30 7.76
N TYR A 209 8.76 -12.22 8.57
CA TYR A 209 7.90 -13.33 8.17
C TYR A 209 6.64 -13.24 9.01
N VAL A 210 5.55 -12.86 8.39
CA VAL A 210 4.38 -12.30 9.07
C VAL A 210 3.08 -12.92 8.58
N GLY A 211 2.00 -12.69 9.32
CA GLY A 211 0.66 -13.04 8.90
C GLY A 211 0.39 -14.54 8.99
N LEU A 212 1.05 -15.24 9.91
CA LEU A 212 0.80 -16.66 10.14
C LEU A 212 -0.68 -16.90 10.41
N LYS A 213 -1.30 -17.66 9.52
CA LYS A 213 -2.67 -18.15 9.67
C LYS A 213 -2.72 -19.61 9.33
N ALA A 214 -3.67 -20.32 9.91
CA ALA A 214 -3.89 -21.72 9.64
C ALA A 214 -5.38 -22.09 9.66
N TRP A 215 -5.75 -23.07 8.83
CA TRP A 215 -7.10 -23.60 8.72
C TRP A 215 -7.08 -25.12 8.58
N ASP A 216 -8.05 -25.79 9.18
CA ASP A 216 -8.28 -27.22 9.00
C ASP A 216 -9.03 -27.52 7.67
N ALA A 217 -9.22 -28.79 7.35
CA ALA A 217 -9.90 -29.22 6.12
C ALA A 217 -11.37 -28.77 6.01
N ASP A 218 -11.99 -28.39 7.14
CA ASP A 218 -13.34 -27.84 7.19
C ASP A 218 -13.34 -26.29 7.15
N ALA A 219 -12.18 -25.70 6.81
CA ALA A 219 -11.91 -24.25 6.81
C ALA A 219 -12.06 -23.58 8.18
N ARG A 220 -11.98 -24.34 9.29
CA ARG A 220 -11.99 -23.76 10.63
C ARG A 220 -10.61 -23.21 10.97
N PRO A 221 -10.53 -21.99 11.53
CA PRO A 221 -9.25 -21.44 11.98
C PRO A 221 -8.58 -22.34 13.02
N VAL A 222 -7.27 -22.53 12.88
CA VAL A 222 -6.42 -23.20 13.86
C VAL A 222 -5.54 -22.14 14.51
N THR A 223 -5.61 -22.03 15.85
CA THR A 223 -4.77 -21.11 16.61
C THR A 223 -3.31 -21.43 16.35
N SER A 224 -2.53 -20.43 15.96
CA SER A 224 -1.13 -20.63 15.57
C SER A 224 -0.22 -19.51 16.07
N ARG A 225 1.05 -19.84 16.26
CA ARG A 225 2.11 -18.89 16.63
C ARG A 225 3.47 -19.32 16.10
N MET A 226 4.41 -18.39 16.10
CA MET A 226 5.82 -18.62 15.82
C MET A 226 6.63 -18.66 17.12
N GLU A 227 7.55 -19.62 17.22
CA GLU A 227 8.53 -19.69 18.31
C GLU A 227 9.94 -19.75 17.72
N ALA A 228 10.88 -18.98 18.27
CA ALA A 228 12.26 -18.95 17.80
C ALA A 228 13.23 -19.27 18.94
N SER A 229 14.16 -20.20 18.69
CA SER A 229 15.24 -20.51 19.64
C SER A 229 16.43 -21.12 18.91
N ASN A 230 17.65 -20.73 19.29
CA ASN A 230 18.91 -21.35 18.81
C ASN A 230 19.01 -21.52 17.28
N GLY A 231 18.58 -20.52 16.50
CA GLY A 231 18.60 -20.61 15.03
C GLY A 231 17.53 -21.55 14.46
N SER A 232 16.53 -21.95 15.25
CA SER A 232 15.34 -22.66 14.82
C SER A 232 14.13 -21.73 14.89
N LEU A 233 13.25 -21.84 13.90
CA LEU A 233 11.93 -21.23 13.84
C LEU A 233 10.89 -22.34 13.79
N ARG A 234 9.92 -22.33 14.71
CA ARG A 234 8.82 -23.28 14.77
C ARG A 234 7.51 -22.57 14.48
N LEU A 235 6.70 -23.14 13.60
CA LEU A 235 5.28 -22.81 13.49
C LEU A 235 4.52 -23.79 14.37
N VAL A 236 3.88 -23.30 15.42
CA VAL A 236 3.15 -24.10 16.40
C VAL A 236 1.65 -23.90 16.20
N LEU A 237 0.92 -25.00 15.98
CA LEU A 237 -0.52 -25.00 15.74
C LEU A 237 -1.26 -25.71 16.88
N GLU A 238 -2.01 -24.93 17.64
CA GLU A 238 -2.83 -25.35 18.78
C GLU A 238 -4.19 -25.86 18.27
N GLY A 239 -4.25 -27.16 17.97
CA GLY A 239 -5.41 -27.76 17.32
C GLY A 239 -5.63 -29.22 17.68
N ALA A 240 -5.86 -29.51 18.97
CA ALA A 240 -6.27 -30.83 19.44
C ALA A 240 -7.64 -31.22 18.84
N GLY A 241 -7.64 -31.74 17.59
CA GLY A 241 -8.87 -32.09 16.86
C GLY A 241 -9.00 -31.50 15.46
N ALA A 242 -8.00 -30.77 14.95
CA ALA A 242 -8.01 -30.29 13.57
C ALA A 242 -8.25 -31.46 12.58
N ARG A 243 -9.06 -31.20 11.54
CA ARG A 243 -9.22 -32.11 10.41
C ARG A 243 -8.11 -31.88 9.38
N PHE A 244 -7.50 -32.95 8.93
CA PHE A 244 -6.43 -32.90 7.94
C PHE A 244 -6.98 -32.96 6.51
N PRO A 245 -6.34 -32.28 5.54
CA PRO A 245 -5.11 -31.51 5.69
C PRO A 245 -5.30 -30.16 6.40
N VAL A 246 -4.27 -29.70 7.11
CA VAL A 246 -4.21 -28.36 7.70
C VAL A 246 -3.40 -27.45 6.76
N THR A 247 -3.96 -26.33 6.36
CA THR A 247 -3.30 -25.32 5.53
C THR A 247 -2.70 -24.22 6.41
N VAL A 248 -1.46 -23.80 6.14
CA VAL A 248 -0.75 -22.75 6.87
C VAL A 248 -0.16 -21.75 5.87
N ASP A 249 -0.30 -20.44 6.13
CA ASP A 249 0.07 -19.41 5.14
C ASP A 249 0.65 -18.13 5.77
N PRO A 250 1.97 -18.09 6.00
CA PRO A 250 2.74 -16.87 6.30
C PRO A 250 3.49 -16.27 5.08
N THR A 251 3.93 -15.01 5.18
CA THR A 251 4.59 -14.28 4.07
C THR A 251 5.88 -13.58 4.47
N PHE A 252 6.95 -13.70 3.65
CA PHE A 252 8.18 -12.93 3.78
C PHE A 252 8.07 -11.56 3.11
N VAL A 253 8.27 -10.51 3.91
CA VAL A 253 8.28 -9.12 3.45
C VAL A 253 9.56 -8.44 3.88
N ARG A 254 10.16 -7.60 3.02
CA ARG A 254 11.29 -6.78 3.45
C ARG A 254 10.79 -5.69 4.39
N THR A 255 11.49 -5.48 5.50
CA THR A 255 11.22 -4.32 6.34
C THR A 255 11.56 -3.06 5.55
N VAL A 256 10.55 -2.28 5.21
CA VAL A 256 10.73 -0.85 4.98
C VAL A 256 10.47 -0.21 6.34
N GLU A 257 11.52 -0.02 7.12
CA GLU A 257 11.41 0.84 8.30
C GLU A 257 11.13 2.25 7.77
N PHE A 258 9.94 2.77 8.02
CA PHE A 258 9.53 4.12 7.64
C PHE A 258 10.21 5.21 8.50
N PHE A 259 11.10 4.83 9.43
CA PHE A 259 11.70 5.72 10.41
C PHE A 259 13.17 5.96 10.09
N GLY A 260 13.40 6.87 9.14
CA GLY A 260 14.67 7.56 8.94
C GLY A 260 14.53 9.01 9.35
N HIS A 261 14.34 9.29 10.64
CA HIS A 261 14.39 10.67 11.13
C HIS A 261 15.84 11.11 11.27
N SER A 262 16.34 11.79 10.24
CA SER A 262 17.52 12.64 10.36
C SER A 262 17.06 14.06 10.63
N ASP A 263 16.77 14.41 11.89
CA ASP A 263 16.91 15.79 12.37
C ASP A 263 17.08 15.78 13.90
N ALA A 264 18.08 16.52 14.35
CA ALA A 264 18.72 16.44 15.68
C ALA A 264 17.91 17.09 16.82
N VAL A 265 16.64 16.75 16.96
CA VAL A 265 15.86 17.09 18.15
C VAL A 265 15.14 15.83 18.60
N ASN A 266 15.11 15.59 19.91
CA ASN A 266 14.44 14.47 20.57
C ASN A 266 12.90 14.55 20.38
N GLN A 267 12.43 14.46 19.13
CA GLN A 267 11.03 14.57 18.72
C GLN A 267 10.42 13.18 18.71
N THR A 268 9.57 12.91 19.68
CA THR A 268 8.70 11.73 19.66
C THR A 268 7.74 11.91 18.49
N VAL A 269 7.81 11.04 17.50
CA VAL A 269 6.81 10.97 16.43
C VAL A 269 5.55 10.35 17.05
N VAL A 270 4.62 11.21 17.49
CA VAL A 270 3.36 10.79 18.12
C VAL A 270 2.24 10.82 17.08
N SER A 271 1.34 9.82 17.15
CA SER A 271 0.18 9.69 16.28
C SER A 271 0.50 9.66 14.78
N PHE A 272 1.70 9.23 14.38
CA PHE A 272 2.00 8.92 12.98
C PHE A 272 1.13 7.77 12.48
N GLY A 273 0.51 7.95 11.33
CA GLY A 273 -0.49 7.02 10.81
C GLY A 273 -1.92 7.38 11.20
N ASN A 274 -2.15 8.49 11.92
CA ASN A 274 -3.48 8.99 12.24
C ASN A 274 -4.33 9.22 10.98
N ALA A 275 -3.71 9.71 9.90
CA ALA A 275 -4.31 9.84 8.60
C ALA A 275 -3.35 9.33 7.51
N VAL A 276 -3.88 8.65 6.50
CA VAL A 276 -3.10 8.11 5.39
C VAL A 276 -3.83 8.34 4.07
N SER A 277 -3.10 8.75 3.03
CA SER A 277 -3.64 8.86 1.67
C SER A 277 -2.60 8.41 0.65
N VAL A 278 -3.04 7.75 -0.42
CA VAL A 278 -2.20 7.25 -1.50
C VAL A 278 -2.75 7.69 -2.86
N SER A 279 -1.87 8.13 -3.76
CA SER A 279 -2.19 8.42 -5.16
C SER A 279 -1.00 8.01 -6.02
N GLY A 280 -1.20 6.96 -6.83
CA GLY A 280 -0.13 6.32 -7.58
C GLY A 280 1.05 5.95 -6.68
N ASP A 281 2.24 6.42 -7.04
CA ASP A 281 3.49 6.19 -6.30
C ASP A 281 3.73 7.18 -5.15
N THR A 282 2.73 7.93 -4.71
CA THR A 282 2.85 8.89 -3.58
C THR A 282 1.96 8.47 -2.42
N LEU A 283 2.56 8.34 -1.24
CA LEU A 283 1.90 8.04 0.03
C LEU A 283 2.13 9.22 0.98
N VAL A 284 1.07 9.66 1.65
CA VAL A 284 1.16 10.70 2.67
C VAL A 284 0.62 10.18 3.98
N VAL A 285 1.36 10.44 5.06
CA VAL A 285 1.03 10.00 6.41
C VAL A 285 1.04 11.20 7.35
N GLY A 286 -0.05 11.41 8.08
CA GLY A 286 -0.20 12.47 9.08
C GLY A 286 0.31 12.06 10.46
N ALA A 287 0.86 13.03 11.19
CA ALA A 287 1.32 12.93 12.58
C ALA A 287 0.90 14.21 13.34
N PRO A 288 -0.38 14.36 13.70
CA PRO A 288 -0.92 15.61 14.24
C PRO A 288 -0.39 15.99 15.62
N GLU A 289 0.04 15.03 16.41
CA GLU A 289 0.57 15.24 17.77
C GLU A 289 2.09 15.33 17.79
N GLU A 290 2.72 15.48 16.62
CA GLU A 290 4.15 15.67 16.57
C GLU A 290 4.53 17.08 17.02
N ASP A 291 5.48 17.14 17.95
CA ASP A 291 6.15 18.37 18.33
C ASP A 291 7.07 18.83 17.19
N THR A 292 6.95 20.10 16.81
CA THR A 292 7.80 20.70 15.77
C THR A 292 8.53 21.92 16.31
N THR A 293 9.41 22.50 15.49
CA THR A 293 10.04 23.80 15.79
C THR A 293 9.02 24.93 15.97
N ASN A 294 7.78 24.74 15.47
CA ASN A 294 6.70 25.71 15.55
C ASN A 294 5.86 25.56 16.84
N GLY A 295 6.08 24.52 17.63
CA GLY A 295 5.44 24.34 18.94
C GLY A 295 5.00 22.90 19.22
N PHE A 296 4.56 22.71 20.46
CA PHE A 296 4.02 21.44 20.97
C PHE A 296 2.73 21.04 20.24
N ASN A 297 2.61 19.79 19.79
CA ASN A 297 1.48 19.29 18.99
C ASN A 297 1.12 20.22 17.81
N ALA A 298 2.12 20.86 17.20
CA ALA A 298 1.91 21.64 15.99
C ALA A 298 1.60 20.73 14.79
N GLY A 299 2.14 19.50 14.82
CA GLY A 299 1.86 18.44 13.87
C GLY A 299 2.70 18.47 12.58
N ALA A 300 2.83 17.32 11.95
CA ALA A 300 3.56 17.12 10.70
C ALA A 300 2.81 16.19 9.73
N ALA A 301 3.21 16.23 8.45
CA ALA A 301 2.82 15.24 7.45
C ALA A 301 4.05 14.76 6.69
N TYR A 302 4.12 13.46 6.44
CA TYR A 302 5.26 12.80 5.79
C TYR A 302 4.85 12.34 4.42
N VAL A 303 5.67 12.66 3.41
CA VAL A 303 5.46 12.20 2.04
C VAL A 303 6.49 11.14 1.71
N PHE A 304 6.01 9.99 1.26
CA PHE A 304 6.80 8.89 0.76
C PHE A 304 6.52 8.70 -0.72
N VAL A 305 7.55 8.31 -1.47
CA VAL A 305 7.42 7.97 -2.88
C VAL A 305 7.95 6.58 -3.15
N ARG A 306 7.21 5.86 -3.98
CA ARG A 306 7.54 4.51 -4.42
C ARG A 306 8.52 4.58 -5.57
N SER A 307 9.64 3.88 -5.45
CA SER A 307 10.57 3.63 -6.55
C SER A 307 10.61 2.13 -6.80
N GLY A 308 9.87 1.70 -7.82
CA GLY A 308 9.48 0.30 -8.01
C GLY A 308 8.49 -0.12 -6.93
N THR A 309 8.99 -0.38 -5.74
CA THR A 309 8.29 -1.16 -4.69
C THR A 309 8.86 -0.92 -3.31
N ALA A 310 10.05 -0.32 -3.25
CA ALA A 310 10.50 0.37 -2.06
C ALA A 310 9.79 1.73 -1.97
N TRP A 311 9.28 2.05 -0.78
CA TRP A 311 8.88 3.40 -0.42
C TRP A 311 10.06 4.09 0.25
N ALA A 312 10.30 5.36 -0.10
CA ALA A 312 11.30 6.20 0.55
C ALA A 312 10.66 7.53 0.94
N GLN A 313 11.00 8.04 2.12
CA GLN A 313 10.55 9.36 2.54
C GLN A 313 11.15 10.41 1.60
N GLN A 314 10.29 11.17 0.94
CA GLN A 314 10.68 12.28 0.07
C GLN A 314 10.67 13.61 0.83
N ALA A 315 9.72 13.82 1.72
CA ALA A 315 9.57 15.07 2.45
C ALA A 315 8.92 14.88 3.83
N ARG A 316 9.24 15.80 4.74
CA ARG A 316 8.46 16.09 5.94
C ARG A 316 7.92 17.51 5.81
N LEU A 317 6.63 17.67 5.99
CA LEU A 317 5.89 18.91 5.81
C LEU A 317 5.38 19.39 7.17
N VAL A 318 5.54 20.68 7.42
CA VAL A 318 4.97 21.40 8.56
C VAL A 318 4.29 22.66 8.02
N ALA A 319 3.25 23.13 8.70
CA ALA A 319 2.62 24.41 8.35
C ALA A 319 3.63 25.57 8.49
N SER A 320 3.71 26.44 7.49
CA SER A 320 4.64 27.60 7.51
C SER A 320 4.35 28.59 8.64
N ASP A 321 3.08 28.67 9.05
CA ASP A 321 2.59 29.49 10.16
C ASP A 321 2.17 28.61 11.35
N GLY A 322 2.71 27.39 11.47
CA GLY A 322 2.38 26.44 12.53
C GLY A 322 2.53 27.05 13.93
N ALA A 323 1.72 26.57 14.86
CA ALA A 323 1.71 26.97 16.25
C ALA A 323 1.30 25.76 17.13
N ARG A 324 1.46 25.92 18.44
CA ARG A 324 1.05 24.89 19.41
C ARG A 324 -0.42 24.46 19.21
N PHE A 325 -0.67 23.16 19.30
CA PHE A 325 -2.01 22.55 19.19
C PHE A 325 -2.73 22.78 17.87
N ASP A 326 -2.02 23.13 16.79
CA ASP A 326 -2.63 23.26 15.47
C ASP A 326 -3.06 21.92 14.87
N SER A 327 -2.44 20.82 15.31
CA SER A 327 -2.72 19.45 14.85
C SER A 327 -2.58 19.28 13.33
N PHE A 328 -1.57 19.89 12.72
CA PHE A 328 -1.29 19.72 11.29
C PHE A 328 -1.00 18.25 10.96
N GLY A 329 -1.67 17.71 9.95
CA GLY A 329 -1.60 16.27 9.64
C GLY A 329 -2.75 15.46 10.23
N HIS A 330 -3.72 16.10 10.89
CA HIS A 330 -4.95 15.44 11.38
C HIS A 330 -5.75 14.77 10.25
N ALA A 331 -5.71 15.33 9.05
CA ALA A 331 -6.28 14.73 7.85
C ALA A 331 -5.34 14.99 6.68
N VAL A 332 -5.19 14.02 5.77
CA VAL A 332 -4.36 14.16 4.58
C VAL A 332 -5.10 13.61 3.37
N SER A 333 -4.94 14.25 2.21
CA SER A 333 -5.42 13.73 0.94
C SER A 333 -4.48 14.16 -0.19
N VAL A 334 -4.04 13.21 -1.01
CA VAL A 334 -3.15 13.46 -2.14
C VAL A 334 -3.82 13.03 -3.45
N PHE A 335 -3.65 13.85 -4.49
CA PHE A 335 -4.00 13.51 -5.87
C PHE A 335 -2.93 14.05 -6.81
N GLY A 336 -2.15 13.15 -7.43
CA GLY A 336 -1.01 13.51 -8.26
C GLY A 336 -0.05 14.45 -7.52
N ASP A 337 0.18 15.64 -8.09
CA ASP A 337 1.09 16.66 -7.55
C ASP A 337 0.42 17.64 -6.56
N THR A 338 -0.80 17.36 -6.10
CA THR A 338 -1.53 18.20 -5.14
C THR A 338 -1.79 17.43 -3.85
N LEU A 339 -1.42 18.02 -2.72
CA LEU A 339 -1.66 17.48 -1.38
C LEU A 339 -2.43 18.51 -0.56
N VAL A 340 -3.47 18.07 0.14
CA VAL A 340 -4.20 18.85 1.13
C VAL A 340 -3.97 18.25 2.50
N VAL A 341 -3.56 19.08 3.46
CA VAL A 341 -3.33 18.68 4.86
C VAL A 341 -4.21 19.51 5.80
N GLY A 342 -5.02 18.85 6.60
CA GLY A 342 -5.85 19.44 7.64
C GLY A 342 -5.07 19.76 8.91
N ALA A 343 -5.44 20.86 9.55
CA ALA A 343 -4.96 21.30 10.87
C ALA A 343 -6.17 21.76 11.68
N SER A 344 -6.95 20.81 12.19
CA SER A 344 -8.27 21.03 12.80
C SER A 344 -8.22 21.88 14.08
N GLY A 345 -7.06 21.96 14.74
CA GLY A 345 -6.83 22.78 15.93
C GLY A 345 -6.40 24.22 15.64
N LYS A 346 -6.08 24.55 14.37
CA LYS A 346 -5.47 25.84 14.00
C LYS A 346 -6.26 27.04 14.51
N GLY A 347 -5.70 27.76 15.47
CA GLY A 347 -6.32 28.97 16.05
C GLY A 347 -7.70 28.73 16.66
N GLY A 348 -8.02 27.49 17.07
CA GLY A 348 -9.31 27.11 17.64
C GLY A 348 -10.47 26.99 16.64
N VAL A 349 -10.25 27.26 15.34
CA VAL A 349 -11.27 27.17 14.29
C VAL A 349 -10.90 26.18 13.19
N GLY A 350 -9.62 25.87 13.05
CA GLY A 350 -9.10 24.95 12.06
C GLY A 350 -8.63 25.62 10.76
N ALA A 351 -7.84 24.88 9.99
CA ALA A 351 -7.34 25.28 8.68
C ALA A 351 -7.06 24.02 7.81
N ALA A 352 -6.92 24.24 6.51
CA ALA A 352 -6.34 23.25 5.61
C ALA A 352 -5.25 23.92 4.76
N TYR A 353 -4.19 23.18 4.43
CA TYR A 353 -3.05 23.69 3.69
C TYR A 353 -2.91 22.91 2.39
N VAL A 354 -2.78 23.62 1.28
CA VAL A 354 -2.53 22.99 -0.01
C VAL A 354 -1.06 23.08 -0.34
N PHE A 355 -0.46 21.94 -0.65
CA PHE A 355 0.89 21.80 -1.14
C PHE A 355 0.87 21.37 -2.61
N ALA A 356 1.80 21.89 -3.38
CA ALA A 356 2.05 21.44 -4.75
C ALA A 356 3.45 20.86 -4.87
N ARG A 357 3.57 19.80 -5.67
CA ARG A 357 4.83 19.16 -6.00
C ARG A 357 5.41 19.71 -7.29
N SER A 358 6.71 19.96 -7.28
CA SER A 358 7.52 20.24 -8.48
C SER A 358 8.80 19.41 -8.39
N GLY A 359 8.90 18.35 -9.20
CA GLY A 359 9.97 17.36 -9.09
C GLY A 359 9.90 16.61 -7.75
N THR A 360 10.91 16.76 -6.90
CA THR A 360 10.94 16.16 -5.55
C THR A 360 10.52 17.13 -4.45
N THR A 361 10.26 18.39 -4.77
CA THR A 361 9.98 19.44 -3.78
C THR A 361 8.48 19.65 -3.62
N TRP A 362 8.01 19.64 -2.38
CA TRP A 362 6.66 20.05 -2.02
C TRP A 362 6.69 21.46 -1.44
N THR A 363 5.82 22.33 -1.91
CA THR A 363 5.74 23.72 -1.46
C THR A 363 4.30 24.06 -1.06
N GLN A 364 4.14 24.65 0.13
CA GLN A 364 2.85 25.15 0.58
C GLN A 364 2.42 26.32 -0.33
N GLN A 365 1.30 26.16 -1.03
CA GLN A 365 0.75 27.19 -1.92
C GLN A 365 -0.16 28.15 -1.17
N VAL A 366 -1.04 27.61 -0.34
CA VAL A 366 -2.08 28.41 0.33
C VAL A 366 -2.55 27.74 1.61
N ARG A 367 -2.99 28.56 2.57
CA ARG A 367 -3.79 28.16 3.73
C ARG A 367 -5.25 28.51 3.46
N LEU A 368 -6.11 27.50 3.40
CA LEU A 368 -7.56 27.61 3.33
C LEU A 368 -8.14 27.77 4.74
N LYS A 369 -9.19 28.59 4.87
CA LYS A 369 -9.85 28.91 6.14
C LYS A 369 -11.37 28.90 5.95
N ALA A 370 -12.10 28.62 7.02
CA ALA A 370 -13.54 28.89 7.06
C ALA A 370 -13.82 30.40 6.88
N PRO A 371 -14.92 30.77 6.20
CA PRO A 371 -15.25 32.16 5.86
C PRO A 371 -15.63 33.04 7.06
N ASP A 372 -16.23 32.45 8.09
CA ASP A 372 -16.88 33.13 9.21
C ASP A 372 -16.02 33.15 10.48
N GLY A 373 -15.01 32.27 10.58
CA GLY A 373 -14.05 32.26 11.68
C GLY A 373 -14.68 32.13 13.06
N THR A 374 -15.94 31.66 13.12
CA THR A 374 -16.67 31.46 14.36
C THR A 374 -16.02 30.31 15.14
N GLY A 375 -16.01 30.42 16.47
CA GLY A 375 -15.22 29.56 17.34
C GLY A 375 -15.52 28.07 17.11
N TYR A 376 -14.49 27.23 17.16
CA TYR A 376 -14.58 25.78 17.20
C TYR A 376 -15.15 25.06 15.98
N SER A 377 -15.16 25.62 14.77
CA SER A 377 -15.68 24.92 13.57
C SER A 377 -14.92 23.65 13.15
N SER A 378 -13.69 23.47 13.63
CA SER A 378 -12.80 22.34 13.30
C SER A 378 -12.61 22.17 11.79
N PHE A 379 -12.50 23.28 11.06
CA PHE A 379 -12.21 23.27 9.63
C PHE A 379 -10.92 22.51 9.33
N GLY A 380 -10.97 21.58 8.38
CA GLY A 380 -9.84 20.69 8.08
C GLY A 380 -9.82 19.41 8.93
N ALA A 381 -10.87 19.11 9.71
CA ALA A 381 -11.01 17.82 10.39
C ALA A 381 -11.08 16.64 9.41
N ALA A 382 -11.66 16.87 8.22
CA ALA A 382 -11.64 15.94 7.10
C ALA A 382 -11.26 16.69 5.82
N VAL A 383 -10.46 16.07 4.96
CA VAL A 383 -10.04 16.67 3.67
C VAL A 383 -10.08 15.61 2.58
N SER A 384 -10.48 16.00 1.37
CA SER A 384 -10.38 15.17 0.18
C SER A 384 -10.04 16.03 -1.03
N VAL A 385 -9.14 15.57 -1.89
CA VAL A 385 -8.77 16.25 -3.13
C VAL A 385 -8.87 15.30 -4.32
N SER A 386 -9.46 15.79 -5.41
CA SER A 386 -9.53 15.10 -6.70
C SER A 386 -9.29 16.13 -7.79
N ALA A 387 -8.23 15.92 -8.59
CA ALA A 387 -7.76 16.86 -9.60
C ALA A 387 -7.65 18.30 -9.07
N SER A 388 -8.50 19.20 -9.57
CA SER A 388 -8.54 20.62 -9.21
C SER A 388 -9.57 20.96 -8.12
N THR A 389 -10.22 19.97 -7.50
CA THR A 389 -11.29 20.16 -6.51
C THR A 389 -10.82 19.64 -5.16
N ALA A 390 -10.94 20.46 -4.12
CA ALA A 390 -10.71 20.07 -2.74
C ALA A 390 -11.99 20.30 -1.93
N VAL A 391 -12.36 19.33 -1.10
CA VAL A 391 -13.48 19.41 -0.17
C VAL A 391 -12.94 19.34 1.25
N ILE A 392 -13.29 20.34 2.07
CA ILE A 392 -12.81 20.49 3.43
C ILE A 392 -13.99 20.44 4.40
N GLY A 393 -13.97 19.49 5.32
CA GLY A 393 -14.97 19.33 6.37
C GLY A 393 -14.76 20.29 7.54
N ALA A 394 -15.84 20.80 8.09
CA ALA A 394 -15.91 21.59 9.32
C ALA A 394 -17.10 21.08 10.16
N PRO A 395 -16.97 19.91 10.81
CA PRO A 395 -18.08 19.24 11.50
C PRO A 395 -18.71 20.05 12.61
N ASN A 396 -17.96 21.00 13.17
CA ASN A 396 -18.42 21.83 14.28
C ASN A 396 -18.86 23.23 13.82
N ALA A 397 -18.99 23.47 12.51
CA ALA A 397 -19.51 24.75 12.01
C ALA A 397 -20.92 25.02 12.52
N GLU A 398 -21.15 26.26 12.95
CA GLU A 398 -22.42 26.68 13.52
C GLU A 398 -23.33 27.31 12.45
N LEU A 399 -24.61 26.97 12.50
CA LEU A 399 -25.66 27.62 11.73
C LEU A 399 -26.79 28.01 12.68
N GLY A 400 -27.12 29.31 12.75
CA GLY A 400 -28.16 29.81 13.65
C GLY A 400 -27.91 29.54 15.14
N GLY A 401 -26.64 29.49 15.56
CA GLY A 401 -26.24 29.22 16.95
C GLY A 401 -26.29 27.75 17.36
N SER A 402 -26.44 26.83 16.41
CA SER A 402 -26.37 25.38 16.64
C SER A 402 -25.24 24.77 15.81
N VAL A 403 -24.48 23.84 16.41
CA VAL A 403 -23.49 23.05 15.69
C VAL A 403 -24.20 22.12 14.71
N VAL A 404 -24.15 22.41 13.41
CA VAL A 404 -24.74 21.56 12.38
C VAL A 404 -23.66 20.91 11.50
N GLY A 405 -22.53 21.60 11.34
CA GLY A 405 -21.43 21.21 10.47
C GLY A 405 -21.63 21.64 9.01
N ALA A 406 -20.51 21.82 8.30
CA ALA A 406 -20.47 22.22 6.91
C ALA A 406 -19.31 21.50 6.18
N ALA A 407 -19.37 21.47 4.85
CA ALA A 407 -18.23 21.13 4.00
C ALA A 407 -18.02 22.22 2.95
N TYR A 408 -16.78 22.61 2.72
CA TYR A 408 -16.42 23.71 1.82
C TYR A 408 -15.70 23.17 0.60
N VAL A 409 -16.18 23.53 -0.58
CA VAL A 409 -15.55 23.16 -1.86
C VAL A 409 -14.66 24.29 -2.32
N PHE A 410 -13.40 23.97 -2.59
CA PHE A 410 -12.43 24.86 -3.22
C PHE A 410 -12.03 24.30 -4.58
N VAL A 411 -11.91 25.17 -5.57
CA VAL A 411 -11.41 24.82 -6.89
C VAL A 411 -10.15 25.58 -7.22
N ARG A 412 -9.21 24.90 -7.86
CA ARG A 412 -7.97 25.49 -8.34
C ARG A 412 -8.22 26.28 -9.61
N SER A 413 -7.87 27.56 -9.60
CA SER A 413 -7.85 28.44 -10.77
C SER A 413 -6.44 29.00 -10.95
N GLY A 414 -5.69 28.42 -11.89
CA GLY A 414 -4.24 28.66 -12.02
C GLY A 414 -3.49 28.18 -10.77
N THR A 415 -2.80 29.09 -10.09
CA THR A 415 -2.11 28.82 -8.81
C THR A 415 -2.97 29.12 -7.59
N ALA A 416 -4.13 29.76 -7.76
CA ALA A 416 -5.02 30.12 -6.67
C ALA A 416 -6.04 29.01 -6.38
N TRP A 417 -6.47 28.92 -5.12
CA TRP A 417 -7.61 28.12 -4.72
C TRP A 417 -8.72 29.05 -4.29
N VAL A 418 -9.86 28.94 -4.96
CA VAL A 418 -11.03 29.79 -4.70
C VAL A 418 -12.14 28.93 -4.12
N ARG A 419 -12.82 29.44 -3.10
CA ARG A 419 -14.01 28.76 -2.54
C ARG A 419 -15.12 28.82 -3.58
N GLN A 420 -15.57 27.66 -4.03
CA GLN A 420 -16.66 27.50 -4.98
C GLN A 420 -18.02 27.39 -4.27
N ALA A 421 -18.09 26.63 -3.19
CA ALA A 421 -19.35 26.36 -2.51
C ALA A 421 -19.16 26.09 -1.01
N GLU A 422 -20.25 26.26 -0.28
CA GLU A 422 -20.48 25.73 1.06
C GLU A 422 -21.63 24.73 0.94
N LEU A 423 -21.41 23.52 1.42
CA LEU A 423 -22.35 22.41 1.37
C LEU A 423 -22.88 22.18 2.79
N THR A 424 -24.20 22.05 2.88
CA THR A 424 -24.94 21.76 4.10
C THR A 424 -25.97 20.69 3.79
N ALA A 425 -26.26 19.81 4.75
CA ALA A 425 -27.37 18.86 4.60
C ALA A 425 -28.72 19.59 4.46
N SER A 426 -29.55 19.14 3.52
CA SER A 426 -30.92 19.64 3.29
C SER A 426 -31.83 19.50 4.51
N ASP A 427 -31.53 18.55 5.40
CA ASP A 427 -32.22 18.26 6.65
C ASP A 427 -31.31 18.49 7.88
N ALA A 428 -30.35 19.42 7.78
CA ALA A 428 -29.43 19.76 8.86
C ALA A 428 -30.18 20.08 10.17
N ALA A 429 -29.80 19.39 11.24
CA ALA A 429 -30.30 19.61 12.59
C ALA A 429 -29.15 19.94 13.55
N ALA A 430 -29.46 20.43 14.75
CA ALA A 430 -28.46 20.60 15.79
C ALA A 430 -27.74 19.27 16.10
N ASN A 431 -26.42 19.35 16.26
CA ASN A 431 -25.49 18.23 16.46
C ASN A 431 -25.43 17.23 15.30
N SER A 432 -25.65 17.67 14.06
CA SER A 432 -25.56 16.81 12.87
C SER A 432 -24.13 16.39 12.54
N TYR A 433 -23.14 17.22 12.88
CA TYR A 433 -21.73 17.03 12.57
C TYR A 433 -21.47 16.76 11.07
N PHE A 434 -22.20 17.45 10.19
CA PHE A 434 -22.02 17.36 8.74
C PHE A 434 -20.61 17.81 8.34
N GLY A 435 -19.94 17.04 7.49
CA GLY A 435 -18.53 17.30 7.15
C GLY A 435 -17.53 16.62 8.09
N GLY A 436 -18.00 15.75 9.01
CA GLY A 436 -17.12 14.91 9.82
C GLY A 436 -16.31 13.89 9.02
N SER A 437 -16.80 13.52 7.83
CA SER A 437 -16.06 12.79 6.81
C SER A 437 -16.44 13.32 5.43
N VAL A 438 -15.45 13.39 4.51
CA VAL A 438 -15.64 13.93 3.17
C VAL A 438 -14.88 13.09 2.15
N SER A 439 -15.43 12.92 0.96
CA SER A 439 -14.75 12.31 -0.17
C SER A 439 -15.22 12.96 -1.46
N VAL A 440 -14.30 13.26 -2.38
CA VAL A 440 -14.61 13.81 -3.70
C VAL A 440 -13.95 12.97 -4.80
N SER A 441 -14.71 12.66 -5.84
CA SER A 441 -14.24 12.09 -7.10
C SER A 441 -14.86 12.91 -8.22
N ASP A 442 -14.03 13.62 -8.98
CA ASP A 442 -14.46 14.43 -10.12
C ASP A 442 -15.54 15.46 -9.72
N ASP A 443 -16.75 15.29 -10.25
CA ASP A 443 -17.92 16.14 -10.01
C ASP A 443 -18.85 15.60 -8.91
N THR A 444 -18.45 14.58 -8.17
CA THR A 444 -19.25 13.96 -7.10
C THR A 444 -18.55 14.10 -5.76
N ALA A 445 -19.25 14.65 -4.78
CA ALA A 445 -18.79 14.72 -3.39
C ALA A 445 -19.77 13.96 -2.49
N VAL A 446 -19.23 13.15 -1.58
CA VAL A 446 -19.99 12.44 -0.55
C VAL A 446 -19.56 12.95 0.81
N ILE A 447 -20.52 13.41 1.60
CA ILE A 447 -20.29 14.04 2.90
C ILE A 447 -21.02 13.28 3.99
N GLY A 448 -20.31 12.82 5.01
CA GLY A 448 -20.90 12.18 6.18
C GLY A 448 -21.43 13.19 7.20
N ALA A 449 -22.54 12.85 7.83
CA ALA A 449 -23.08 13.55 9.00
C ALA A 449 -23.48 12.52 10.05
N LEU A 450 -22.61 12.36 11.06
CA LEU A 450 -22.76 11.32 12.07
C LEU A 450 -24.05 11.50 12.89
N GLY A 451 -24.42 12.75 13.17
CA GLY A 451 -25.56 13.09 14.01
C GLY A 451 -26.93 12.87 13.34
N THR A 452 -27.03 13.08 12.02
CA THR A 452 -28.24 12.73 11.25
C THR A 452 -28.24 11.28 10.77
N VAL A 453 -27.15 10.54 11.04
CA VAL A 453 -26.97 9.14 10.65
C VAL A 453 -27.12 8.98 9.13
N GLY A 454 -26.46 9.86 8.38
CA GLY A 454 -26.60 9.98 6.92
C GLY A 454 -25.27 10.27 6.22
N ALA A 455 -25.24 9.95 4.92
CA ALA A 455 -24.22 10.44 4.00
C ALA A 455 -24.92 11.11 2.81
N TYR A 456 -24.45 12.29 2.41
CA TYR A 456 -25.12 13.15 1.45
C TYR A 456 -24.27 13.25 0.20
N VAL A 457 -24.89 12.95 -0.94
CA VAL A 457 -24.25 13.04 -2.24
C VAL A 457 -24.56 14.38 -2.87
N PHE A 458 -23.51 15.13 -3.18
CA PHE A 458 -23.57 16.37 -3.95
C PHE A 458 -22.96 16.13 -5.32
N VAL A 459 -23.58 16.70 -6.35
CA VAL A 459 -23.05 16.67 -7.72
C VAL A 459 -22.86 18.08 -8.25
N ARG A 460 -21.74 18.28 -8.94
CA ARG A 460 -21.39 19.53 -9.61
C ARG A 460 -21.93 19.56 -11.02
N SER A 461 -22.61 20.65 -11.36
CA SER A 461 -22.94 21.02 -12.74
C SER A 461 -22.47 22.45 -12.99
N GLY A 462 -21.44 22.60 -13.82
CA GLY A 462 -20.75 23.88 -14.00
C GLY A 462 -20.14 24.39 -12.68
N TRP A 463 -20.62 25.54 -12.20
CA TRP A 463 -20.17 26.15 -10.94
C TRP A 463 -21.00 25.77 -9.71
N THR A 464 -22.10 25.06 -9.90
CA THR A 464 -23.09 24.81 -8.85
C THR A 464 -22.97 23.39 -8.34
N TRP A 465 -22.94 23.24 -7.01
CA TRP A 465 -23.12 21.95 -6.34
C TRP A 465 -24.54 21.84 -5.82
N THR A 466 -25.18 20.71 -6.08
CA THR A 466 -26.54 20.42 -5.60
C THR A 466 -26.56 19.11 -4.84
N GLU A 467 -27.24 19.06 -3.70
CA GLU A 467 -27.53 17.80 -3.02
C GLU A 467 -28.43 16.95 -3.93
N GLN A 468 -27.91 15.81 -4.36
CA GLN A 468 -28.61 14.88 -5.25
C GLN A 468 -29.38 13.84 -4.44
N GLN A 469 -28.81 13.34 -3.35
CA GLN A 469 -29.43 12.27 -2.56
C GLN A 469 -28.83 12.16 -1.16
N LYS A 470 -29.69 11.91 -0.16
CA LYS A 470 -29.27 11.40 1.16
C LYS A 470 -29.26 9.86 1.14
N LEU A 471 -28.13 9.28 1.50
CA LEU A 471 -27.94 7.85 1.73
C LEU A 471 -28.16 7.56 3.21
N VAL A 472 -28.88 6.47 3.50
CA VAL A 472 -29.24 6.04 4.86
C VAL A 472 -29.07 4.52 5.00
N ALA A 473 -28.82 4.06 6.24
CA ALA A 473 -28.86 2.64 6.57
C ALA A 473 -30.13 2.30 7.36
N PRO A 474 -30.76 1.11 7.14
CA PRO A 474 -32.02 0.73 7.78
C PRO A 474 -32.01 0.64 9.31
N SER A 475 -30.83 0.45 9.93
CA SER A 475 -30.72 0.06 11.35
C SER A 475 -30.11 1.13 12.29
N GLY A 476 -29.78 2.32 11.78
CA GLY A 476 -29.54 3.55 12.54
C GLY A 476 -28.68 3.50 13.82
N ARG A 477 -27.39 3.87 13.70
CA ARG A 477 -26.60 4.78 14.57
C ARG A 477 -25.18 4.85 13.97
N SER A 478 -24.58 6.04 13.92
CA SER A 478 -23.22 6.28 13.41
C SER A 478 -22.94 5.87 11.94
N PHE A 479 -23.96 5.85 11.09
CA PHE A 479 -23.79 5.79 9.63
C PHE A 479 -23.30 7.14 9.11
N GLY A 480 -22.36 7.14 8.17
CA GLY A 480 -21.68 8.35 7.72
C GLY A 480 -20.47 8.73 8.57
N ALA A 481 -20.02 7.84 9.46
CA ALA A 481 -18.79 8.04 10.23
C ALA A 481 -17.54 8.15 9.34
N SER A 482 -17.52 7.37 8.26
CA SER A 482 -16.53 7.48 7.19
C SER A 482 -17.20 7.33 5.84
N VAL A 483 -16.66 8.01 4.83
CA VAL A 483 -17.18 7.99 3.46
C VAL A 483 -16.02 7.90 2.48
N SER A 484 -16.21 7.18 1.39
CA SER A 484 -15.29 7.16 0.25
C SER A 484 -16.09 7.05 -1.04
N THR A 485 -15.71 7.80 -2.06
CA THR A 485 -16.30 7.70 -3.41
C THR A 485 -15.23 7.63 -4.49
N PHE A 486 -15.50 6.84 -5.52
CA PHE A 486 -14.72 6.77 -6.74
C PHE A 486 -15.64 6.41 -7.90
N GLY A 487 -15.69 7.25 -8.94
CA GLY A 487 -16.60 7.08 -10.06
C GLY A 487 -18.07 6.93 -9.62
N ASP A 488 -18.71 5.84 -10.03
CA ASP A 488 -20.10 5.52 -9.70
C ASP A 488 -20.27 4.73 -8.40
N THR A 489 -19.23 4.59 -7.58
CA THR A 489 -19.27 3.83 -6.33
C THR A 489 -19.05 4.73 -5.13
N ALA A 490 -19.80 4.48 -4.06
CA ALA A 490 -19.61 5.09 -2.76
C ALA A 490 -19.65 4.01 -1.67
N VAL A 491 -18.73 4.08 -0.71
CA VAL A 491 -18.72 3.22 0.47
C VAL A 491 -18.92 4.08 1.70
N ILE A 492 -19.87 3.69 2.54
CA ILE A 492 -20.22 4.42 3.77
C ILE A 492 -20.04 3.52 4.98
N GLY A 493 -19.23 4.00 5.93
CA GLY A 493 -19.00 3.35 7.20
C GLY A 493 -20.17 3.53 8.18
N LEU A 494 -20.48 2.47 8.90
CA LEU A 494 -21.38 2.45 10.06
C LEU A 494 -20.62 1.85 11.23
N VAL A 495 -20.31 2.68 12.22
CA VAL A 495 -19.55 2.25 13.40
C VAL A 495 -20.49 1.82 14.51
N SER A 496 -20.29 0.61 15.05
CA SER A 496 -21.10 0.13 16.17
C SER A 496 -20.69 0.81 17.48
N VAL A 497 -21.60 1.55 18.11
CA VAL A 497 -21.37 2.23 19.40
C VAL A 497 -21.24 1.27 20.59
N SER A 498 -21.68 0.02 20.45
CA SER A 498 -21.44 -1.03 21.46
C SER A 498 -20.05 -1.66 21.35
N GLY A 499 -19.26 -1.24 20.34
CA GLY A 499 -17.96 -1.81 20.00
C GLY A 499 -18.04 -3.18 19.33
N VAL A 500 -19.19 -3.85 19.31
CA VAL A 500 -19.37 -5.16 18.67
C VAL A 500 -19.86 -4.97 17.24
N GLY A 501 -19.08 -5.44 16.27
CA GLY A 501 -19.43 -5.38 14.85
C GLY A 501 -19.14 -4.03 14.17
N GLY A 502 -20.11 -3.53 13.41
CA GLY A 502 -19.95 -2.43 12.45
C GLY A 502 -20.19 -2.90 11.01
N ALA A 503 -20.26 -1.98 10.05
CA ALA A 503 -20.50 -2.32 8.65
C ALA A 503 -19.94 -1.28 7.69
N ALA A 504 -19.65 -1.71 6.46
CA ALA A 504 -19.39 -0.83 5.32
C ALA A 504 -20.47 -1.09 4.27
N HIS A 505 -21.16 -0.03 3.86
CA HIS A 505 -22.29 -0.11 2.93
C HIS A 505 -21.84 0.38 1.56
N VAL A 506 -21.99 -0.47 0.54
CA VAL A 506 -21.61 -0.14 -0.84
C VAL A 506 -22.84 0.33 -1.59
N PHE A 507 -22.75 1.54 -2.14
CA PHE A 507 -23.76 2.15 -3.01
C PHE A 507 -23.18 2.30 -4.41
N VAL A 508 -24.01 2.02 -5.42
CA VAL A 508 -23.67 2.21 -6.82
C VAL A 508 -24.68 3.14 -7.48
N ARG A 509 -24.18 4.09 -8.26
CA ARG A 509 -24.96 5.04 -9.05
C ARG A 509 -25.41 4.41 -10.36
N SER A 510 -26.69 4.57 -10.67
CA SER A 510 -27.26 4.33 -12.00
C SER A 510 -28.09 5.55 -12.38
N GLY A 511 -27.67 6.28 -13.42
CA GLY A 511 -28.20 7.60 -13.73
C GLY A 511 -28.00 8.57 -12.57
N THR A 512 -29.10 9.10 -12.02
CA THR A 512 -29.08 10.02 -10.87
C THR A 512 -29.35 9.32 -9.53
N THR A 513 -29.50 7.99 -9.52
CA THR A 513 -29.94 7.28 -8.31
C THR A 513 -28.82 6.41 -7.76
N TRP A 514 -28.54 6.58 -6.47
CA TRP A 514 -27.64 5.73 -5.71
C TRP A 514 -28.43 4.64 -4.99
N THR A 515 -28.05 3.40 -5.22
CA THR A 515 -28.71 2.23 -4.62
C THR A 515 -27.70 1.40 -3.84
N LYS A 516 -28.08 0.96 -2.63
CA LYS A 516 -27.25 0.05 -1.84
C LYS A 516 -27.17 -1.29 -2.58
N GLN A 517 -25.96 -1.72 -2.92
CA GLN A 517 -25.69 -2.99 -3.60
C GLN A 517 -25.17 -4.06 -2.64
N ALA A 518 -24.40 -3.65 -1.63
CA ALA A 518 -23.82 -4.60 -0.67
C ALA A 518 -23.69 -4.00 0.73
N GLN A 519 -23.52 -4.90 1.69
CA GLN A 519 -23.11 -4.59 3.05
C GLN A 519 -22.01 -5.56 3.45
N LEU A 520 -20.87 -5.00 3.84
CA LEU A 520 -19.73 -5.75 4.38
C LEU A 520 -19.79 -5.68 5.90
N THR A 521 -19.55 -6.81 6.55
CA THR A 521 -19.48 -6.95 8.01
C THR A 521 -18.21 -7.71 8.38
N PRO A 522 -17.66 -7.51 9.58
CA PRO A 522 -16.47 -8.24 10.00
C PRO A 522 -16.78 -9.75 10.10
N PRO A 523 -15.87 -10.63 9.64
CA PRO A 523 -16.07 -12.08 9.70
C PRO A 523 -16.04 -12.62 11.15
N ASP A 524 -15.35 -11.94 12.06
CA ASP A 524 -15.38 -12.21 13.50
C ASP A 524 -15.68 -10.90 14.25
N PRO A 525 -16.94 -10.66 14.65
CA PRO A 525 -17.31 -9.45 15.37
C PRO A 525 -16.81 -9.52 16.82
N THR A 526 -15.55 -9.17 17.04
CA THR A 526 -14.98 -9.01 18.38
C THR A 526 -15.56 -7.77 19.06
N LYS A 527 -15.57 -7.79 20.40
CA LYS A 527 -15.80 -6.59 21.21
C LYS A 527 -14.63 -5.62 20.93
N TYR A 528 -14.93 -4.45 20.40
CA TYR A 528 -14.02 -3.37 19.98
C TYR A 528 -13.40 -3.48 18.57
N GLY A 529 -14.03 -4.20 17.64
CA GLY A 529 -13.54 -4.31 16.25
C GLY A 529 -13.76 -3.07 15.37
N TYR A 530 -14.69 -2.19 15.73
CA TYR A 530 -15.02 -0.92 15.03
C TYR A 530 -15.04 -1.01 13.49
N PHE A 531 -15.59 -2.08 12.92
CA PHE A 531 -15.59 -2.26 11.47
C PHE A 531 -16.34 -1.12 10.78
N GLY A 532 -15.78 -0.57 9.70
CA GLY A 532 -16.33 0.61 9.02
C GLY A 532 -15.94 1.95 9.66
N PHE A 533 -15.04 1.97 10.66
CA PHE A 533 -14.49 3.23 11.20
C PHE A 533 -13.74 4.04 10.14
N CYS A 534 -12.98 3.35 9.28
CA CYS A 534 -12.40 3.92 8.07
C CYS A 534 -12.83 3.08 6.86
N VAL A 535 -13.22 3.74 5.78
CA VAL A 535 -13.48 3.11 4.48
C VAL A 535 -12.70 3.87 3.42
N SER A 536 -12.19 3.16 2.44
CA SER A 536 -11.44 3.75 1.32
C SER A 536 -11.69 2.94 0.07
N LEU A 537 -11.85 3.64 -1.06
CA LEU A 537 -11.87 3.08 -2.39
C LEU A 537 -10.58 3.51 -3.09
N SER A 538 -9.76 2.54 -3.51
CA SER A 538 -8.71 2.79 -4.48
C SER A 538 -9.31 2.62 -5.87
N GLY A 539 -9.22 3.65 -6.72
CA GLY A 539 -9.59 3.56 -8.13
C GLY A 539 -8.74 2.58 -8.95
N ASP A 540 -7.65 2.07 -8.35
CA ASP A 540 -6.72 1.11 -8.93
C ASP A 540 -7.17 -0.34 -8.68
N VAL A 541 -8.31 -0.74 -9.23
CA VAL A 541 -8.65 -2.17 -9.33
C VAL A 541 -8.91 -2.52 -10.79
N ALA A 542 -7.83 -2.87 -11.48
CA ALA A 542 -7.84 -3.72 -12.67
C ALA A 542 -6.59 -4.62 -12.64
#